data_AF-A0A430KSE8-F1
#
_entry.id   AF-A0A430KSE8-F1
#
_cell.length_a   1.000
_cell.length_b   1.000
_cell.length_c   1.000
_cell.angle_alpha   90.00
_cell.angle_beta   90.00
_cell.angle_gamma   90.00
#
_symmetry.space_group_name_H-M   'P 1'
#
loop_
_entity.id
_entity.type
_entity.pdbx_description
1 polymer ?
#
loop_
_entity_poly.entity_id
_entity_poly.type
_entity_poly.pdbx_seq_one_letter_code
_entity_poly.pdbx_strand_id
1 'polypeptide(L)'
;MSGKAIHISPLFMALIVTGCAVDKPQPFPSQAPIQALSGVIVERQEQLWFQPCHEKLWWPLQDFTPQQELTGYYQRFTQFSHKDLYVELQGAVDSALDNALLVKRVDTVGGTAATCHFRLDDILFRAASSEPHWVADIFADHVLVKSINPLGRFNFKVTDTPADTDSVDIMFADKAEANSTDTVVAHYRERREGDRQHFQSSSRKAPFDITIIEKRCIDTESGTLLPLTAQMTFFGKSYEGCARQGRPAITELAGFYWYQPANGHQVMFKLSKDHRVQLVSRDSSGKAVTEHGQWQYLQSGKLIFSMRDAQQQEYLMLFRRASSGQLVLQTGSDRLAALGATFQLWQPSGLSGGQPLPGSVKPAPQPRSMTRPASVADTPSPAQETLQKPLQKSLQKPLSTQPAASTSSLLTDAVFNDLPVQAADIDDELLNEIIVDDANH
;
A
#
# COMPACT_ATOMS: atom_id res chain seq x y z
N MET A 1 52.12 -68.70 28.76
CA MET A 1 50.95 -68.25 27.97
C MET A 1 50.74 -66.79 28.27
N SER A 2 50.73 -65.98 27.21
CA SER A 2 50.98 -64.53 27.22
C SER A 2 49.82 -63.73 27.82
N GLY A 3 50.10 -62.95 28.87
CA GLY A 3 49.14 -62.02 29.47
C GLY A 3 49.16 -60.68 28.73
N LYS A 4 48.02 -60.30 28.14
CA LYS A 4 47.83 -59.00 27.48
C LYS A 4 47.47 -57.94 28.52
N ALA A 5 48.33 -56.94 28.67
CA ALA A 5 48.05 -55.74 29.46
C ALA A 5 47.03 -54.85 28.72
N ILE A 6 45.94 -54.50 29.41
CA ILE A 6 44.91 -53.58 28.92
C ILE A 6 45.38 -52.16 29.25
N HIS A 7 45.78 -51.40 28.24
CA HIS A 7 46.05 -49.97 28.35
C HIS A 7 44.72 -49.20 28.38
N ILE A 8 44.34 -48.72 29.56
CA ILE A 8 43.24 -47.74 29.74
C ILE A 8 43.83 -46.36 29.40
N SER A 9 43.47 -45.85 28.23
CA SER A 9 43.85 -44.49 27.79
C SER A 9 42.88 -43.47 28.42
N PRO A 10 43.36 -42.48 29.19
CA PRO A 10 42.48 -41.52 29.84
C PRO A 10 41.92 -40.55 28.79
N LEU A 11 40.62 -40.66 28.52
CA LEU A 11 39.84 -39.73 27.71
C LEU A 11 39.79 -38.38 28.46
N PHE A 12 40.71 -37.47 28.11
CA PHE A 12 40.74 -36.09 28.60
C PHE A 12 39.53 -35.33 28.03
N MET A 13 38.46 -35.27 28.81
CA MET A 13 37.24 -34.52 28.50
C MET A 13 37.51 -33.02 28.72
N ALA A 14 38.10 -32.36 27.72
CA ALA A 14 38.29 -30.92 27.71
C ALA A 14 36.93 -30.22 27.48
N LEU A 15 36.27 -29.86 28.57
CA LEU A 15 35.14 -28.93 28.60
C LEU A 15 35.64 -27.55 28.17
N ILE A 16 35.62 -27.28 26.86
CA ILE A 16 35.85 -25.94 26.32
C ILE A 16 34.62 -25.12 26.68
N VAL A 17 34.71 -24.39 27.79
CA VAL A 17 33.77 -23.32 28.14
C VAL A 17 33.99 -22.20 27.12
N THR A 18 33.34 -22.32 25.96
CA THR A 18 33.22 -21.21 25.02
C THR A 18 32.33 -20.17 25.69
N GLY A 19 32.97 -19.18 26.32
CA GLY A 19 32.26 -18.02 26.83
C GLY A 19 31.52 -17.37 25.68
N CYS A 20 30.21 -17.15 25.85
CA CYS A 20 29.41 -16.36 24.93
C CYS A 20 30.00 -14.95 24.87
N ALA A 21 30.92 -14.72 23.92
CA ALA A 21 31.33 -13.38 23.58
C ALA A 21 30.08 -12.68 23.06
N VAL A 22 29.58 -11.71 23.82
CA VAL A 22 28.50 -10.85 23.36
C VAL A 22 29.02 -10.13 22.13
N ASP A 23 28.56 -10.54 20.95
CA ASP A 23 28.96 -9.95 19.68
C ASP A 23 28.70 -8.45 19.73
N LYS A 24 29.76 -7.66 19.57
CA LYS A 24 29.64 -6.21 19.49
C LYS A 24 28.78 -5.90 18.26
N PRO A 25 27.80 -4.98 18.37
CA PRO A 25 26.98 -4.61 17.22
C PRO A 25 27.89 -4.14 16.09
N GLN A 26 27.83 -4.85 14.96
CA GLN A 26 28.62 -4.52 13.78
C GLN A 26 28.14 -3.16 13.24
N PRO A 27 29.03 -2.19 12.99
CA PRO A 27 28.64 -0.92 12.40
C PRO A 27 28.03 -1.16 11.01
N PHE A 28 27.02 -0.37 10.65
CA PHE A 28 26.43 -0.42 9.31
C PHE A 28 27.51 -0.07 8.27
N PRO A 29 27.79 -0.95 7.30
CA PRO A 29 29.04 -0.89 6.52
C PRO A 29 29.03 0.12 5.37
N SER A 30 27.88 0.75 5.08
CA SER A 30 27.76 1.66 3.94
C SER A 30 27.75 3.14 4.36
N GLN A 31 28.40 3.97 3.55
CA GLN A 31 28.34 5.44 3.62
C GLN A 31 27.22 6.01 2.76
N ALA A 32 26.55 5.18 1.95
CA ALA A 32 25.44 5.60 1.12
C ALA A 32 24.28 6.14 1.98
N PRO A 33 23.49 7.10 1.45
CA PRO A 33 22.37 7.66 2.18
C PRO A 33 21.33 6.57 2.46
N ILE A 34 20.90 6.47 3.71
CA ILE A 34 19.83 5.57 4.12
C ILE A 34 18.51 6.11 3.57
N GLN A 35 17.77 5.24 2.90
CA GLN A 35 16.47 5.53 2.30
C GLN A 35 15.39 4.67 2.96
N ALA A 36 14.18 5.21 3.07
CA ALA A 36 13.00 4.47 3.46
C ALA A 36 12.39 3.79 2.22
N LEU A 37 12.18 2.49 2.29
CA LEU A 37 11.73 1.67 1.17
C LEU A 37 10.53 0.83 1.59
N SER A 38 9.65 0.54 0.64
CA SER A 38 8.51 -0.36 0.81
C SER A 38 8.49 -1.34 -0.36
N GLY A 39 8.28 -2.62 -0.08
CA GLY A 39 8.35 -3.65 -1.11
C GLY A 39 8.06 -5.03 -0.58
N VAL A 40 8.42 -6.04 -1.36
CA VAL A 40 8.33 -7.44 -0.98
C VAL A 40 9.70 -8.06 -0.89
N ILE A 41 9.87 -8.98 0.05
CA ILE A 41 11.03 -9.86 0.11
C ILE A 41 10.63 -11.29 -0.23
N VAL A 42 11.58 -12.01 -0.83
CA VAL A 42 11.47 -13.43 -1.13
C VAL A 42 12.84 -14.10 -0.97
N GLU A 43 12.85 -15.35 -0.58
CA GLU A 43 14.06 -16.16 -0.51
C GLU A 43 14.21 -17.02 -1.78
N ARG A 44 15.39 -16.96 -2.39
CA ARG A 44 15.79 -17.79 -3.53
C ARG A 44 17.25 -18.16 -3.37
N GLN A 45 17.55 -19.46 -3.53
CA GLN A 45 18.92 -19.97 -3.41
C GLN A 45 19.59 -19.55 -2.08
N GLU A 46 18.84 -19.67 -0.97
CA GLU A 46 19.31 -19.33 0.39
C GLU A 46 19.68 -17.84 0.58
N GLN A 47 19.24 -16.98 -0.34
CA GLN A 47 19.44 -15.54 -0.29
C GLN A 47 18.11 -14.80 -0.31
N LEU A 48 17.97 -13.76 0.51
CA LEU A 48 16.83 -12.85 0.45
C LEU A 48 17.00 -11.88 -0.72
N TRP A 49 15.90 -11.60 -1.40
CA TRP A 49 15.78 -10.65 -2.50
C TRP A 49 14.66 -9.67 -2.18
N PHE A 50 14.87 -8.41 -2.52
CA PHE A 50 13.90 -7.35 -2.32
C PHE A 50 13.44 -6.78 -3.67
N GLN A 51 12.13 -6.64 -3.84
CA GLN A 51 11.51 -5.91 -4.94
C GLN A 51 10.72 -4.73 -4.34
N PRO A 52 11.12 -3.48 -4.59
CA PRO A 52 10.32 -2.33 -4.21
C PRO A 52 8.93 -2.41 -4.86
N CYS A 53 7.93 -1.86 -4.18
CA CYS A 53 6.56 -1.88 -4.69
C CYS A 53 6.49 -1.29 -6.11
N HIS A 54 5.83 -2.02 -7.01
CA HIS A 54 5.62 -1.66 -8.42
C HIS A 54 6.87 -1.65 -9.32
N GLU A 55 8.04 -2.07 -8.82
CA GLU A 55 9.24 -2.24 -9.65
C GLU A 55 9.30 -3.65 -10.27
N LYS A 56 10.06 -3.82 -11.37
CA LYS A 56 10.32 -5.15 -11.97
C LYS A 56 11.60 -5.80 -11.46
N LEU A 57 12.55 -4.97 -11.07
CA LEU A 57 13.90 -5.40 -10.71
C LEU A 57 13.93 -5.85 -9.24
N TRP A 58 14.91 -6.68 -8.95
CA TRP A 58 15.15 -7.26 -7.64
C TRP A 58 16.58 -6.96 -7.20
N TRP A 59 16.74 -6.74 -5.91
CA TRP A 59 18.03 -6.48 -5.28
C TRP A 59 18.36 -7.62 -4.31
N PRO A 60 19.58 -8.17 -4.37
CA PRO A 60 20.02 -9.07 -3.33
C PRO A 60 20.04 -8.32 -2.00
N LEU A 61 19.48 -8.92 -0.95
CA LEU A 61 19.30 -8.29 0.34
C LEU A 61 20.31 -8.85 1.34
N GLN A 62 20.96 -7.97 2.10
CA GLN A 62 21.78 -8.33 3.25
C GLN A 62 21.19 -7.72 4.52
N ASP A 63 20.93 -8.58 5.49
CA ASP A 63 20.29 -8.21 6.74
C ASP A 63 21.31 -7.71 7.78
N PHE A 64 21.42 -6.39 7.90
CA PHE A 64 22.23 -5.70 8.93
C PHE A 64 21.37 -5.20 10.08
N THR A 65 20.15 -5.70 10.23
CA THR A 65 19.28 -5.34 11.34
C THR A 65 19.81 -5.98 12.63
N PRO A 66 19.53 -5.40 13.82
CA PRO A 66 19.94 -5.99 15.08
C PRO A 66 19.46 -7.45 15.18
N GLN A 67 20.39 -8.36 15.46
CA GLN A 67 20.12 -9.80 15.56
C GLN A 67 19.49 -10.43 14.30
N GLN A 68 19.65 -9.82 13.12
CA GLN A 68 19.05 -10.28 11.87
C GLN A 68 17.52 -10.47 11.99
N GLU A 69 16.86 -9.50 12.63
CA GLU A 69 15.42 -9.54 12.88
C GLU A 69 14.61 -9.68 11.57
N LEU A 70 15.03 -9.07 10.46
CA LEU A 70 14.31 -9.19 9.18
C LEU A 70 14.26 -10.64 8.70
N THR A 71 15.40 -11.33 8.74
CA THR A 71 15.51 -12.75 8.39
C THR A 71 14.64 -13.60 9.32
N GLY A 72 14.65 -13.31 10.62
CA GLY A 72 13.80 -13.97 11.61
C GLY A 72 12.30 -13.79 11.34
N TYR A 73 11.86 -12.57 11.01
CA TYR A 73 10.47 -12.33 10.62
C TYR A 73 10.10 -13.08 9.33
N TYR A 74 10.96 -13.04 8.31
CA TYR A 74 10.70 -13.74 7.05
C TYR A 74 10.47 -15.24 7.26
N GLN A 75 11.36 -15.90 8.02
CA GLN A 75 11.22 -17.32 8.33
C GLN A 75 9.93 -17.61 9.11
N ARG A 76 9.60 -16.76 10.10
CA ARG A 76 8.38 -16.91 10.91
C ARG A 76 7.10 -16.81 10.07
N PHE A 77 7.00 -15.79 9.21
CA PHE A 77 5.80 -15.53 8.40
C PHE A 77 5.63 -16.53 7.27
N THR A 78 6.72 -16.89 6.60
CA THR A 78 6.65 -17.78 5.43
C THR A 78 6.65 -19.25 5.82
N GLN A 79 7.03 -19.60 7.06
CA GLN A 79 7.21 -20.99 7.49
C GLN A 79 8.09 -21.78 6.49
N PHE A 80 9.11 -21.12 5.94
CA PHE A 80 10.01 -21.66 4.90
C PHE A 80 9.33 -22.03 3.57
N SER A 81 8.11 -21.53 3.30
CA SER A 81 7.41 -21.78 2.03
C SER A 81 7.87 -20.90 0.85
N HIS A 82 8.92 -20.09 1.06
CA HIS A 82 9.48 -19.15 0.08
C HIS A 82 8.45 -18.21 -0.58
N LYS A 83 7.38 -17.89 0.15
CA LYS A 83 6.36 -16.91 -0.23
C LYS A 83 6.89 -15.49 -0.09
N ASP A 84 6.28 -14.60 -0.86
CA ASP A 84 6.50 -13.17 -0.74
C ASP A 84 6.01 -12.65 0.62
N LEU A 85 6.76 -11.70 1.17
CA LEU A 85 6.41 -11.01 2.41
C LEU A 85 6.59 -9.52 2.22
N TYR A 86 5.54 -8.75 2.49
CA TYR A 86 5.63 -7.29 2.43
C TYR A 86 6.41 -6.73 3.62
N VAL A 87 7.24 -5.74 3.33
CA VAL A 87 8.08 -5.04 4.31
C VAL A 87 8.17 -3.54 4.03
N GLU A 88 8.32 -2.76 5.11
CA GLU A 88 8.85 -1.40 5.06
C GLU A 88 10.13 -1.35 5.88
N LEU A 89 11.18 -0.80 5.28
CA LEU A 89 12.53 -0.88 5.84
C LEU A 89 13.33 0.38 5.54
N GLN A 90 14.45 0.51 6.25
CA GLN A 90 15.46 1.54 5.99
C GLN A 90 16.77 0.85 5.62
N GLY A 91 17.30 1.22 4.46
CA GLY A 91 18.51 0.61 3.93
C GLY A 91 19.22 1.51 2.94
N ALA A 92 20.34 1.00 2.44
CA ALA A 92 21.10 1.67 1.39
C ALA A 92 21.60 0.61 0.40
N VAL A 93 21.66 0.97 -0.88
CA VAL A 93 22.29 0.13 -1.91
C VAL A 93 23.77 0.49 -1.97
N ASP A 94 24.62 -0.53 -1.93
CA ASP A 94 26.06 -0.35 -1.98
C ASP A 94 26.63 -0.91 -3.30
N SER A 95 27.14 -0.01 -4.14
CA SER A 95 27.75 -0.38 -5.42
C SER A 95 29.01 -1.22 -5.27
N ALA A 96 29.70 -1.16 -4.12
CA ALA A 96 30.88 -1.98 -3.84
C ALA A 96 30.52 -3.43 -3.49
N LEU A 97 29.25 -3.70 -3.15
CA LEU A 97 28.73 -5.02 -2.77
C LEU A 97 27.74 -5.55 -3.81
N ASP A 98 28.09 -5.42 -5.10
CA ASP A 98 27.27 -5.91 -6.22
C ASP A 98 25.83 -5.33 -6.22
N ASN A 99 25.71 -4.06 -5.83
CA ASN A 99 24.43 -3.37 -5.65
C ASN A 99 23.47 -4.08 -4.68
N ALA A 100 23.99 -4.79 -3.68
CA ALA A 100 23.16 -5.35 -2.62
C ALA A 100 22.47 -4.25 -1.81
N LEU A 101 21.21 -4.49 -1.46
CA LEU A 101 20.46 -3.68 -0.52
C LEU A 101 20.84 -4.11 0.91
N LEU A 102 21.52 -3.22 1.63
CA LEU A 102 21.89 -3.43 3.02
C LEU A 102 20.79 -2.86 3.92
N VAL A 103 20.12 -3.70 4.69
CA VAL A 103 18.99 -3.29 5.53
C VAL A 103 19.47 -2.97 6.93
N LYS A 104 19.28 -1.73 7.37
CA LYS A 104 19.66 -1.25 8.70
C LYS A 104 18.54 -1.46 9.72
N ARG A 105 17.30 -1.24 9.30
CA ARG A 105 16.12 -1.26 10.20
C ARG A 105 14.89 -1.74 9.47
N VAL A 106 14.02 -2.45 10.19
CA VAL A 106 12.69 -2.82 9.72
C VAL A 106 11.64 -2.01 10.48
N ASP A 107 10.77 -1.33 9.74
CA ASP A 107 9.69 -0.51 10.29
C ASP A 107 8.36 -1.29 10.30
N THR A 108 8.05 -2.03 9.22
CA THR A 108 6.82 -2.83 9.07
C THR A 108 7.14 -4.20 8.48
N VAL A 109 6.50 -5.27 8.98
CA VAL A 109 6.50 -6.61 8.36
C VAL A 109 5.12 -7.25 8.47
N GLY A 110 4.58 -7.70 7.35
CA GLY A 110 3.34 -8.48 7.31
C GLY A 110 2.54 -8.28 6.02
N GLY A 111 1.71 -9.26 5.69
CA GLY A 111 0.95 -9.31 4.44
C GLY A 111 1.76 -9.85 3.25
N THR A 112 1.25 -9.67 2.04
CA THR A 112 1.80 -10.20 0.78
C THR A 112 2.13 -9.06 -0.19
N ALA A 113 2.54 -9.36 -1.42
CA ALA A 113 2.68 -8.35 -2.46
C ALA A 113 1.43 -7.47 -2.60
N ALA A 114 0.23 -8.02 -2.41
CA ALA A 114 -1.01 -7.24 -2.48
C ALA A 114 -0.99 -6.01 -1.55
N THR A 115 -0.27 -6.07 -0.42
CA THR A 115 -0.06 -4.96 0.52
C THR A 115 0.53 -3.71 -0.14
N CYS A 116 1.31 -3.84 -1.23
CA CYS A 116 1.80 -2.70 -2.01
C CYS A 116 0.68 -1.81 -2.57
N HIS A 117 -0.53 -2.35 -2.77
CA HIS A 117 -1.69 -1.57 -3.21
C HIS A 117 -2.47 -0.92 -2.05
N PHE A 118 -2.20 -1.32 -0.81
CA PHE A 118 -2.88 -0.77 0.37
C PHE A 118 -2.10 0.43 0.91
N ARG A 119 -2.41 1.59 0.33
CA ARG A 119 -1.97 2.88 0.84
C ARG A 119 -2.99 3.42 1.84
N LEU A 120 -2.48 4.07 2.87
CA LEU A 120 -3.27 4.83 3.84
C LEU A 120 -3.31 6.30 3.42
N ASP A 121 -3.80 6.53 2.20
CA ASP A 121 -3.98 7.87 1.66
C ASP A 121 -5.11 8.59 2.42
N ASP A 122 -4.95 9.90 2.65
CA ASP A 122 -5.88 10.74 3.43
C ASP A 122 -6.01 10.36 4.92
N ILE A 123 -5.38 9.30 5.37
CA ILE A 123 -5.38 8.83 6.76
C ILE A 123 -4.06 9.29 7.40
N LEU A 124 -4.13 9.96 8.55
CA LEU A 124 -2.92 10.29 9.32
C LEU A 124 -2.35 9.03 9.97
N PHE A 125 -3.20 8.23 10.61
CA PHE A 125 -2.84 6.98 11.25
C PHE A 125 -3.96 5.96 11.11
N ARG A 126 -3.58 4.71 10.82
CA ARG A 126 -4.47 3.56 11.04
C ARG A 126 -3.96 2.80 12.25
N ALA A 127 -4.81 2.68 13.26
CA ALA A 127 -4.58 1.83 14.42
C ALA A 127 -5.54 0.64 14.36
N ALA A 128 -5.08 -0.54 14.76
CA ALA A 128 -5.92 -1.72 14.82
C ALA A 128 -5.43 -2.69 15.91
N SER A 129 -6.35 -3.53 16.37
CA SER A 129 -6.03 -4.69 17.18
C SER A 129 -6.87 -5.87 16.72
N SER A 130 -6.32 -7.06 16.82
CA SER A 130 -7.05 -8.29 16.56
C SER A 130 -7.76 -8.81 17.82
N GLU A 131 -7.30 -8.41 19.01
CA GLU A 131 -7.85 -8.87 20.30
C GLU A 131 -8.13 -7.71 21.30
N PRO A 132 -9.39 -7.29 21.48
CA PRO A 132 -10.53 -7.59 20.60
C PRO A 132 -10.40 -6.87 19.26
N HIS A 133 -11.13 -7.34 18.24
CA HIS A 133 -11.05 -6.75 16.91
C HIS A 133 -11.57 -5.30 16.86
N TRP A 134 -10.70 -4.36 16.51
CA TRP A 134 -11.07 -2.98 16.19
C TRP A 134 -10.10 -2.35 15.20
N VAL A 135 -10.59 -1.34 14.48
CA VAL A 135 -9.81 -0.50 13.56
C VAL A 135 -10.21 0.95 13.75
N ALA A 136 -9.24 1.83 13.95
CA ALA A 136 -9.42 3.27 14.02
C ALA A 136 -8.63 3.94 12.89
N ASP A 137 -9.36 4.58 11.97
CA ASP A 137 -8.79 5.45 10.94
C ASP A 137 -8.83 6.89 11.46
N ILE A 138 -7.65 7.46 11.71
CA ILE A 138 -7.46 8.80 12.24
C ILE A 138 -7.16 9.73 11.06
N PHE A 139 -8.07 10.67 10.80
CA PHE A 139 -7.94 11.73 9.82
C PHE A 139 -7.56 13.04 10.51
N ALA A 140 -7.35 14.10 9.73
CA ALA A 140 -7.02 15.42 10.27
C ALA A 140 -8.16 16.03 11.11
N ASP A 141 -9.41 15.77 10.74
CA ASP A 141 -10.61 16.40 11.32
C ASP A 141 -11.53 15.41 12.06
N HIS A 142 -11.34 14.10 11.87
CA HIS A 142 -12.18 13.08 12.49
C HIS A 142 -11.46 11.74 12.68
N VAL A 143 -12.03 10.87 13.52
CA VAL A 143 -11.61 9.49 13.72
C VAL A 143 -12.80 8.57 13.45
N LEU A 144 -12.60 7.59 12.57
CA LEU A 144 -13.57 6.54 12.29
C LEU A 144 -13.15 5.24 12.99
N VAL A 145 -13.91 4.83 14.00
CA VAL A 145 -13.68 3.57 14.73
C VAL A 145 -14.66 2.51 14.27
N LYS A 146 -14.17 1.34 13.87
CA LYS A 146 -14.92 0.10 13.69
C LYS A 146 -14.55 -0.81 14.85
N SER A 147 -15.53 -1.24 15.63
CA SER A 147 -15.29 -2.11 16.79
C SER A 147 -16.31 -3.24 16.80
N ILE A 148 -15.93 -4.40 17.34
CA ILE A 148 -16.86 -5.49 17.66
C ILE A 148 -17.42 -5.39 19.08
N ASN A 149 -16.84 -4.52 19.93
CA ASN A 149 -17.25 -4.38 21.33
C ASN A 149 -17.07 -2.92 21.83
N PRO A 150 -18.15 -2.11 21.84
CA PRO A 150 -19.45 -2.39 21.23
C PRO A 150 -19.38 -2.55 19.70
N LEU A 151 -20.22 -3.43 19.15
CA LEU A 151 -20.31 -3.63 17.71
C LEU A 151 -20.82 -2.37 17.03
N GLY A 152 -20.07 -1.83 16.07
CA GLY A 152 -20.54 -0.69 15.29
C GLY A 152 -19.45 0.09 14.57
N ARG A 153 -19.88 1.18 13.94
CA ARG A 153 -19.04 2.20 13.32
C ARG A 153 -19.31 3.53 14.02
N PHE A 154 -18.27 4.17 14.52
CA PHE A 154 -18.35 5.37 15.34
C PHE A 154 -17.49 6.45 14.68
N ASN A 155 -18.02 7.66 14.60
CA ASN A 155 -17.32 8.81 14.04
C ASN A 155 -17.14 9.86 15.13
N PHE A 156 -15.90 10.21 15.41
CA PHE A 156 -15.52 11.23 16.39
C PHE A 156 -14.90 12.40 15.67
N LYS A 157 -15.29 13.63 15.99
CA LYS A 157 -14.55 14.80 15.53
C LYS A 157 -13.25 14.90 16.34
N VAL A 158 -12.15 15.23 15.67
CA VAL A 158 -10.90 15.59 16.37
C VAL A 158 -11.03 17.06 16.75
N THR A 159 -10.97 17.35 18.04
CA THR A 159 -10.85 18.72 18.56
C THR A 159 -9.42 18.98 18.96
N ASP A 160 -8.80 20.05 18.47
CA ASP A 160 -7.58 20.53 19.12
C ASP A 160 -7.90 20.93 20.53
N THR A 161 -7.13 20.36 21.44
CA THR A 161 -6.82 21.11 22.64
C THR A 161 -5.32 21.33 22.58
N PRO A 162 -4.83 22.58 22.49
CA PRO A 162 -3.40 22.83 22.55
C PRO A 162 -2.88 22.21 23.84
N ALA A 163 -2.08 21.16 23.70
CA ALA A 163 -1.33 20.58 24.79
C ALA A 163 -0.27 21.62 25.17
N ASP A 164 -0.65 22.52 26.07
CA ASP A 164 0.15 23.18 27.10
C ASP A 164 -0.35 24.62 27.34
N THR A 165 -1.28 24.76 28.29
CA THR A 165 -1.27 25.91 29.20
C THR A 165 -1.21 25.33 30.60
N ASP A 166 -0.06 25.50 31.24
CA ASP A 166 0.10 25.33 32.68
C ASP A 166 -1.10 25.93 33.44
N SER A 167 -1.57 25.17 34.42
CA SER A 167 -2.74 25.32 35.31
C SER A 167 -3.27 26.75 35.58
N VAL A 168 -4.60 26.97 35.48
CA VAL A 168 -5.40 27.77 36.45
C VAL A 168 -6.86 27.29 36.50
N ASP A 169 -7.34 26.94 37.70
CA ASP A 169 -8.75 26.73 38.08
C ASP A 169 -9.62 27.97 37.82
N ILE A 170 -10.81 27.82 37.19
CA ILE A 170 -11.99 28.65 37.51
C ILE A 170 -13.28 27.82 37.38
N MET A 171 -13.94 27.56 38.52
CA MET A 171 -15.37 27.23 38.62
C MET A 171 -16.22 28.41 38.12
N PHE A 172 -17.30 28.18 37.37
CA PHE A 172 -18.63 28.74 37.64
C PHE A 172 -19.74 27.92 36.94
N ALA A 173 -20.87 27.79 37.63
CA ALA A 173 -22.11 27.17 37.18
C ALA A 173 -22.90 28.11 36.24
N ASP A 174 -23.66 27.57 35.28
CA ASP A 174 -25.13 27.66 35.28
C ASP A 174 -25.81 26.92 34.12
N LYS A 175 -27.13 26.71 34.30
CA LYS A 175 -28.09 25.97 33.48
C LYS A 175 -28.25 26.46 32.01
N ALA A 176 -28.69 25.48 31.19
CA ALA A 176 -29.78 25.54 30.20
C ALA A 176 -29.43 25.37 28.70
N GLU A 177 -30.16 24.39 28.13
CA GLU A 177 -30.76 24.33 26.79
C GLU A 177 -29.91 24.14 25.52
N ALA A 178 -29.80 22.86 25.15
CA ALA A 178 -30.19 22.26 23.87
C ALA A 178 -30.42 23.19 22.66
N ASN A 179 -29.36 23.40 21.87
CA ASN A 179 -29.29 23.17 20.42
C ASN A 179 -27.99 23.81 19.93
N SER A 180 -26.88 23.08 19.96
CA SER A 180 -25.63 23.53 19.34
C SER A 180 -25.07 22.42 18.46
N THR A 181 -25.05 22.67 17.15
CA THR A 181 -24.15 21.99 16.22
C THR A 181 -22.73 22.50 16.49
N ASP A 182 -22.11 21.94 17.53
CA ASP A 182 -20.74 22.28 17.90
C ASP A 182 -19.75 21.78 16.83
N THR A 183 -19.03 22.74 16.27
CA THR A 183 -17.95 22.55 15.30
C THR A 183 -16.74 23.26 15.87
N VAL A 184 -15.68 22.52 16.15
CA VAL A 184 -14.43 23.06 16.70
C VAL A 184 -13.27 22.29 16.05
N VAL A 185 -12.18 23.03 15.78
CA VAL A 185 -11.10 22.79 14.79
C VAL A 185 -9.89 22.08 15.41
N ALA A 186 -9.10 21.37 14.58
CA ALA A 186 -7.83 20.71 14.93
C ALA A 186 -6.57 21.20 14.11
N HIS A 187 -5.33 21.02 14.62
CA HIS A 187 -4.03 21.60 14.26
C HIS A 187 -2.91 20.60 14.54
N TYR A 188 -2.06 20.47 13.52
CA TYR A 188 -0.89 19.62 13.44
C TYR A 188 0.36 20.35 14.00
N ARG A 189 1.22 19.67 14.77
CA ARG A 189 2.55 20.20 15.16
C ARG A 189 3.68 19.30 14.68
N GLU A 190 4.79 19.94 14.29
CA GLU A 190 5.98 19.33 13.70
C GLU A 190 6.91 18.70 14.76
N ARG A 191 7.52 17.55 14.38
CA ARG A 191 8.21 16.52 15.18
C ARG A 191 9.23 16.99 16.25
N ARG A 192 9.18 16.32 17.42
CA ARG A 192 10.34 16.01 18.27
C ARG A 192 10.35 14.51 18.63
N GLU A 193 11.53 13.94 18.87
CA GLU A 193 11.70 12.53 19.22
C GLU A 193 11.09 12.24 20.61
N GLY A 194 10.17 11.28 20.70
CA GLY A 194 9.42 10.96 21.93
C GLY A 194 8.03 11.59 22.05
N ASP A 195 7.50 12.18 20.97
CA ASP A 195 6.22 12.87 20.97
C ASP A 195 5.02 11.90 21.03
N ARG A 196 4.00 12.28 21.80
CA ARG A 196 2.75 11.51 21.95
C ARG A 196 1.66 12.26 21.22
N GLN A 197 0.98 11.60 20.29
CA GLN A 197 -0.18 12.19 19.63
C GLN A 197 -1.45 11.74 20.32
N HIS A 198 -2.27 12.70 20.74
CA HIS A 198 -3.47 12.49 21.53
C HIS A 198 -4.70 13.05 20.80
N PHE A 199 -5.76 12.26 20.71
CA PHE A 199 -7.00 12.64 20.04
C PHE A 199 -8.17 12.39 21.00
N GLN A 200 -8.92 13.44 21.37
CA GLN A 200 -10.02 13.36 22.34
C GLN A 200 -11.35 13.84 21.74
N SER A 201 -12.45 13.19 22.12
CA SER A 201 -13.83 13.65 21.86
C SER A 201 -14.50 14.16 23.15
N SER A 202 -15.10 15.35 23.11
CA SER A 202 -15.67 16.06 24.28
C SER A 202 -17.10 15.64 24.67
N SER A 203 -17.67 14.63 24.02
CA SER A 203 -19.02 14.12 24.35
C SER A 203 -19.05 13.41 25.71
N ARG A 204 -19.74 14.01 26.69
CA ARG A 204 -20.00 13.39 28.01
C ARG A 204 -20.73 12.03 27.93
N LYS A 205 -21.28 11.65 26.77
CA LYS A 205 -22.01 10.39 26.56
C LYS A 205 -21.21 9.30 25.84
N ALA A 206 -20.05 9.62 25.26
CA ALA A 206 -19.19 8.65 24.56
C ALA A 206 -17.72 9.04 24.72
N PRO A 207 -17.06 8.63 25.83
CA PRO A 207 -15.64 8.90 26.02
C PRO A 207 -14.85 8.12 24.97
N PHE A 208 -14.19 8.87 24.09
CA PHE A 208 -13.23 8.36 23.12
C PHE A 208 -11.94 9.16 23.26
N ASP A 209 -10.84 8.42 23.39
CA ASP A 209 -9.48 8.92 23.41
C ASP A 209 -8.62 7.88 22.70
N ILE A 210 -7.74 8.32 21.81
CA ILE A 210 -6.70 7.47 21.24
C ILE A 210 -5.36 8.19 21.31
N THR A 211 -4.34 7.46 21.76
CA THR A 211 -2.96 7.91 21.84
C THR A 211 -2.08 7.03 20.95
N ILE A 212 -1.31 7.67 20.06
CA ILE A 212 -0.31 7.00 19.21
C ILE A 212 1.07 7.22 19.82
N ILE A 213 1.80 6.12 20.00
CA ILE A 213 3.10 6.07 20.67
C ILE A 213 4.14 5.57 19.67
N GLU A 214 5.26 6.29 19.53
CA GLU A 214 6.42 5.88 18.72
C GLU A 214 7.16 4.70 19.36
N LYS A 215 6.51 3.54 19.37
CA LYS A 215 7.01 2.28 19.90
C LYS A 215 6.57 1.15 18.98
N ARG A 216 7.53 0.33 18.54
CA ARG A 216 7.26 -0.87 17.74
C ARG A 216 6.23 -1.76 18.43
N CYS A 217 5.27 -2.25 17.65
CA CYS A 217 4.17 -3.08 18.10
C CYS A 217 4.09 -4.33 17.23
N ILE A 218 3.91 -5.49 17.86
CA ILE A 218 3.66 -6.76 17.18
C ILE A 218 2.22 -7.15 17.48
N ASP A 219 1.39 -7.25 16.44
CA ASP A 219 0.04 -7.76 16.58
C ASP A 219 0.10 -9.23 16.99
N THR A 220 -0.54 -9.57 18.11
CA THR A 220 -0.37 -10.88 18.76
C THR A 220 -0.97 -12.04 17.97
N GLU A 221 -1.99 -11.76 17.15
CA GLU A 221 -2.69 -12.78 16.36
C GLU A 221 -2.01 -13.01 15.01
N SER A 222 -1.76 -11.94 14.25
CA SER A 222 -1.14 -12.03 12.92
C SER A 222 0.39 -12.10 12.96
N GLY A 223 1.01 -11.68 14.06
CA GLY A 223 2.46 -11.49 14.17
C GLY A 223 2.98 -10.23 13.45
N THR A 224 2.10 -9.42 12.86
CA THR A 224 2.46 -8.23 12.06
C THR A 224 3.26 -7.24 12.90
N LEU A 225 4.45 -6.87 12.43
CA LEU A 225 5.25 -5.79 13.02
C LEU A 225 4.79 -4.46 12.42
N LEU A 226 4.46 -3.49 13.27
CA LEU A 226 4.18 -2.11 12.90
C LEU A 226 5.04 -1.15 13.73
N PRO A 227 5.32 0.07 13.22
CA PRO A 227 6.26 0.98 13.86
C PRO A 227 5.70 1.67 15.11
N LEU A 228 4.38 1.70 15.29
CA LEU A 228 3.70 2.47 16.33
C LEU A 228 2.79 1.58 17.18
N THR A 229 2.60 1.97 18.43
CA THR A 229 1.61 1.37 19.36
C THR A 229 0.45 2.35 19.52
N ALA A 230 -0.76 1.84 19.59
CA ALA A 230 -1.96 2.61 19.86
C ALA A 230 -2.57 2.18 21.19
N GLN A 231 -2.93 3.16 22.01
CA GLN A 231 -3.71 2.98 23.22
C GLN A 231 -5.01 3.78 23.07
N MET A 232 -6.14 3.09 23.09
CA MET A 232 -7.46 3.68 22.88
C MET A 232 -8.32 3.46 24.12
N THR A 233 -8.88 4.54 24.66
CA THR A 233 -9.99 4.45 25.62
C THR A 233 -11.31 4.67 24.90
N PHE A 234 -12.17 3.66 24.90
CA PHE A 234 -13.44 3.68 24.17
C PHE A 234 -14.56 3.15 25.05
N PHE A 235 -15.58 3.97 25.30
CA PHE A 235 -16.68 3.66 26.25
C PHE A 235 -16.18 3.23 27.64
N GLY A 236 -15.12 3.86 28.13
CA GLY A 236 -14.53 3.59 29.46
C GLY A 236 -13.69 2.31 29.55
N LYS A 237 -13.49 1.60 28.43
CA LYS A 237 -12.59 0.45 28.34
C LYS A 237 -11.30 0.87 27.62
N SER A 238 -10.18 0.34 28.08
CA SER A 238 -8.89 0.52 27.41
C SER A 238 -8.63 -0.63 26.44
N TYR A 239 -8.10 -0.28 25.28
CA TYR A 239 -7.74 -1.19 24.20
C TYR A 239 -6.32 -0.86 23.75
N GLU A 240 -5.50 -1.88 23.57
CA GLU A 240 -4.19 -1.76 22.96
C GLU A 240 -4.21 -2.34 21.55
N GLY A 241 -3.40 -1.76 20.68
CA GLY A 241 -3.26 -2.19 19.29
C GLY A 241 -1.98 -1.64 18.68
N CYS A 242 -1.78 -1.99 17.42
CA CYS A 242 -0.66 -1.52 16.63
C CYS A 242 -1.12 -0.45 15.65
N ALA A 243 -0.23 0.48 15.30
CA ALA A 243 -0.55 1.57 14.39
C ALA A 243 0.52 1.77 13.32
N ARG A 244 0.06 2.28 12.18
CA ARG A 244 0.91 2.70 11.07
C ARG A 244 0.51 4.12 10.66
N GLN A 245 1.51 4.93 10.40
CA GLN A 245 1.32 6.27 9.85
C GLN A 245 0.87 6.15 8.39
N GLY A 246 -0.16 6.89 8.02
CA GLY A 246 -0.57 7.04 6.63
C GLY A 246 0.12 8.20 5.94
N ARG A 247 -0.37 8.54 4.75
CA ARG A 247 0.23 9.56 3.89
C ARG A 247 -0.79 10.67 3.63
N PRO A 248 -0.49 11.94 3.95
CA PRO A 248 -1.41 13.03 3.67
C PRO A 248 -1.59 13.17 2.15
N ALA A 249 -2.83 13.19 1.68
CA ALA A 249 -3.13 13.14 0.25
C ALA A 249 -2.54 14.27 -0.58
N ILE A 250 -2.53 15.49 -0.04
CA ILE A 250 -2.15 16.68 -0.83
C ILE A 250 -0.65 16.70 -1.12
N THR A 251 0.18 16.24 -0.20
CA THR A 251 1.65 16.22 -0.35
C THR A 251 2.17 15.22 -1.37
N GLU A 252 1.34 14.28 -1.82
CA GLU A 252 1.76 13.17 -2.69
C GLU A 252 1.08 13.13 -4.06
N LEU A 253 0.32 14.16 -4.45
CA LEU A 253 -0.21 14.20 -5.82
C LEU A 253 0.92 14.26 -6.85
N ALA A 254 2.04 14.92 -6.52
CA ALA A 254 3.22 14.93 -7.37
C ALA A 254 3.86 13.54 -7.46
N GLY A 255 4.12 13.08 -8.68
CA GLY A 255 4.65 11.75 -8.95
C GLY A 255 4.36 11.29 -10.38
N PHE A 256 4.75 10.05 -10.68
CA PHE A 256 4.47 9.44 -11.96
C PHE A 256 3.22 8.58 -11.85
N TYR A 257 2.40 8.58 -12.88
CA TYR A 257 1.18 7.81 -12.95
C TYR A 257 1.15 7.07 -14.27
N TRP A 258 0.68 5.83 -14.24
CA TRP A 258 0.63 5.01 -15.44
C TRP A 258 -0.68 4.25 -15.55
N TYR A 259 -1.07 3.96 -16.78
CA TYR A 259 -2.21 3.14 -17.14
C TYR A 259 -1.85 2.28 -18.35
N GLN A 260 -2.14 0.98 -18.26
CA GLN A 260 -1.95 0.04 -19.37
C GLN A 260 -3.23 -0.78 -19.57
N PRO A 261 -4.00 -0.54 -20.65
CA PRO A 261 -5.12 -1.39 -20.98
C PRO A 261 -4.62 -2.75 -21.50
N ALA A 262 -5.42 -3.81 -21.34
CA ALA A 262 -5.03 -5.19 -21.69
C ALA A 262 -4.54 -5.38 -23.13
N ASN A 263 -5.03 -4.57 -24.08
CA ASN A 263 -4.73 -4.68 -25.51
C ASN A 263 -4.26 -3.34 -26.12
N GLY A 264 -3.76 -2.40 -25.32
CA GLY A 264 -3.46 -1.07 -25.84
C GLY A 264 -2.16 -0.49 -25.31
N HIS A 265 -1.84 0.68 -25.86
CA HIS A 265 -0.62 1.38 -25.51
C HIS A 265 -0.69 1.89 -24.08
N GLN A 266 0.45 1.81 -23.40
CA GLN A 266 0.64 2.41 -22.11
C GLN A 266 0.58 3.93 -22.23
N VAL A 267 -0.02 4.56 -21.23
CA VAL A 267 -0.08 6.00 -21.06
C VAL A 267 0.51 6.33 -19.70
N MET A 268 1.39 7.32 -19.66
CA MET A 268 2.02 7.80 -18.45
C MET A 268 1.86 9.30 -18.33
N PHE A 269 1.72 9.81 -17.11
CA PHE A 269 1.92 11.23 -16.87
C PHE A 269 2.67 11.47 -15.57
N LYS A 270 3.31 12.62 -15.50
CA LYS A 270 4.04 13.10 -14.34
C LYS A 270 3.40 14.37 -13.86
N LEU A 271 3.12 14.42 -12.57
CA LEU A 271 2.67 15.61 -11.86
C LEU A 271 3.85 16.18 -11.09
N SER A 272 4.30 17.37 -11.48
CA SER A 272 5.39 18.07 -10.79
C SER A 272 4.85 18.91 -9.65
N LYS A 273 5.67 19.15 -8.62
CA LYS A 273 5.29 19.95 -7.42
C LYS A 273 4.96 21.41 -7.75
N ASP A 274 5.43 21.91 -8.88
CA ASP A 274 5.21 23.26 -9.41
C ASP A 274 3.96 23.36 -10.30
N HIS A 275 3.04 22.42 -10.18
CA HIS A 275 1.79 22.37 -10.94
C HIS A 275 1.93 22.09 -12.44
N ARG A 276 3.11 21.68 -12.93
CA ARG A 276 3.26 21.19 -14.31
C ARG A 276 2.82 19.74 -14.44
N VAL A 277 2.23 19.40 -15.58
CA VAL A 277 1.96 18.02 -15.99
C VAL A 277 2.61 17.73 -17.34
N GLN A 278 3.20 16.55 -17.44
CA GLN A 278 3.73 15.99 -18.68
C GLN A 278 3.04 14.65 -18.92
N LEU A 279 2.39 14.48 -20.06
CA LEU A 279 1.70 13.26 -20.47
C LEU A 279 2.48 12.65 -21.62
N VAL A 280 2.89 11.39 -21.48
CA VAL A 280 3.55 10.61 -22.53
C VAL A 280 2.64 9.45 -22.92
N SER A 281 2.35 9.33 -24.22
CA SER A 281 1.55 8.26 -24.78
C SER A 281 2.16 7.78 -26.09
N ARG A 282 1.66 6.67 -26.66
CA ARG A 282 2.02 6.27 -28.03
C ARG A 282 0.92 6.68 -29.01
N ASP A 283 1.33 7.26 -30.13
CA ASP A 283 0.43 7.58 -31.24
C ASP A 283 0.02 6.33 -32.03
N SER A 284 -0.74 6.50 -33.12
CA SER A 284 -1.18 5.40 -33.99
C SER A 284 -0.04 4.69 -34.73
N SER A 285 1.14 5.31 -34.84
CA SER A 285 2.35 4.71 -35.41
C SER A 285 3.17 3.94 -34.37
N GLY A 286 2.78 4.02 -33.11
CA GLY A 286 3.50 3.46 -31.98
C GLY A 286 4.63 4.36 -31.48
N LYS A 287 4.81 5.57 -32.02
CA LYS A 287 5.84 6.51 -31.57
C LYS A 287 5.41 7.18 -30.26
N ALA A 288 6.33 7.36 -29.31
CA ALA A 288 6.08 8.15 -28.12
C ALA A 288 5.82 9.62 -28.48
N VAL A 289 4.79 10.21 -27.87
CA VAL A 289 4.40 11.61 -28.00
C VAL A 289 4.23 12.18 -26.60
N THR A 290 4.84 13.33 -26.39
CA THR A 290 4.82 14.09 -25.13
C THR A 290 3.94 15.31 -25.29
N GLU A 291 3.05 15.52 -24.33
CA GLU A 291 2.16 16.66 -24.22
C GLU A 291 2.36 17.33 -22.86
N HIS A 292 2.22 18.65 -22.80
CA HIS A 292 2.51 19.43 -21.60
C HIS A 292 1.30 20.26 -21.18
N GLY A 293 1.24 20.55 -19.89
CA GLY A 293 0.15 21.33 -19.33
C GLY A 293 0.38 21.73 -17.88
N GLN A 294 -0.71 22.16 -17.25
CA GLN A 294 -0.76 22.46 -15.82
C GLN A 294 -1.85 21.64 -15.13
N TRP A 295 -1.65 21.31 -13.85
CA TRP A 295 -2.64 20.60 -13.05
C TRP A 295 -3.09 21.41 -11.84
N GLN A 296 -4.36 21.26 -11.48
CA GLN A 296 -4.96 21.87 -10.30
C GLN A 296 -5.83 20.86 -9.54
N TYR A 297 -5.62 20.76 -8.23
CA TYR A 297 -6.48 19.97 -7.35
C TYR A 297 -7.53 20.87 -6.68
N LEU A 298 -8.80 20.51 -6.84
CA LEU A 298 -9.93 21.24 -6.31
C LEU A 298 -10.34 20.70 -4.94
N GLN A 299 -10.96 21.55 -4.11
CA GLN A 299 -11.55 21.15 -2.83
C GLN A 299 -12.62 20.06 -2.98
N SER A 300 -13.22 19.91 -4.17
CA SER A 300 -14.15 18.83 -4.48
C SER A 300 -13.49 17.45 -4.62
N GLY A 301 -12.17 17.32 -4.44
CA GLY A 301 -11.42 16.09 -4.65
C GLY A 301 -11.18 15.75 -6.13
N LYS A 302 -11.38 16.72 -7.02
CA LYS A 302 -11.17 16.58 -8.46
C LYS A 302 -9.83 17.18 -8.86
N LEU A 303 -9.17 16.55 -9.82
CA LEU A 303 -7.91 17.00 -10.39
C LEU A 303 -8.15 17.37 -11.85
N ILE A 304 -7.78 18.59 -12.24
CA ILE A 304 -7.95 19.11 -13.60
C ILE A 304 -6.58 19.25 -14.24
N PHE A 305 -6.42 18.77 -15.47
CA PHE A 305 -5.28 19.10 -16.32
C PHE A 305 -5.72 20.07 -17.41
N SER A 306 -4.95 21.14 -17.60
CA SER A 306 -5.05 22.04 -18.75
C SER A 306 -3.86 21.75 -19.67
N MET A 307 -4.11 21.03 -20.75
CA MET A 307 -3.10 20.44 -21.62
C MET A 307 -3.05 21.13 -22.98
N ARG A 308 -1.92 20.99 -23.67
CA ARG A 308 -1.76 21.33 -25.09
C ARG A 308 -1.23 20.12 -25.85
N ASP A 309 -1.88 19.79 -26.96
CA ASP A 309 -1.43 18.73 -27.87
C ASP A 309 -0.27 19.19 -28.77
N ALA A 310 0.20 18.29 -29.64
CA ALA A 310 1.27 18.58 -30.60
C ALA A 310 0.92 19.71 -31.59
N GLN A 311 -0.37 19.99 -31.79
CA GLN A 311 -0.90 21.05 -32.65
C GLN A 311 -1.17 22.35 -31.87
N GLN A 312 -0.76 22.42 -30.60
CA GLN A 312 -1.02 23.54 -29.69
C GLN A 312 -2.52 23.80 -29.41
N GLN A 313 -3.38 22.80 -29.63
CA GLN A 313 -4.78 22.90 -29.23
C GLN A 313 -4.91 22.62 -27.74
N GLU A 314 -5.60 23.53 -27.04
CA GLU A 314 -5.86 23.40 -25.62
C GLU A 314 -7.02 22.43 -25.36
N TYR A 315 -6.83 21.54 -24.41
CA TYR A 315 -7.88 20.63 -23.95
C TYR A 315 -7.80 20.40 -22.44
N LEU A 316 -8.92 19.97 -21.86
CA LEU A 316 -9.03 19.73 -20.43
C LEU A 316 -9.20 18.25 -20.15
N MET A 317 -8.48 17.75 -19.16
CA MET A 317 -8.73 16.42 -18.57
C MET A 317 -9.23 16.58 -17.14
N LEU A 318 -10.21 15.77 -16.76
CA LEU A 318 -10.75 15.76 -15.41
C LEU A 318 -10.57 14.38 -14.79
N PHE A 319 -9.98 14.33 -13.62
CA PHE A 319 -9.78 13.12 -12.85
C PHE A 319 -10.50 13.20 -11.50
N ARG A 320 -10.95 12.05 -11.04
CA ARG A 320 -11.36 11.84 -9.65
C ARG A 320 -10.31 10.98 -8.97
N ARG A 321 -9.85 11.42 -7.79
CA ARG A 321 -9.00 10.58 -6.96
C ARG A 321 -9.85 9.52 -6.25
N ALA A 322 -9.45 8.25 -6.36
CA ALA A 322 -10.01 7.18 -5.56
C ALA A 322 -9.33 7.13 -4.19
N SER A 323 -9.98 6.53 -3.19
CA SER A 323 -9.40 6.35 -1.84
C SER A 323 -8.14 5.47 -1.82
N SER A 324 -7.87 4.73 -2.91
CA SER A 324 -6.65 3.96 -3.13
C SER A 324 -5.47 4.81 -3.63
N GLY A 325 -5.68 6.12 -3.85
CA GLY A 325 -4.70 7.01 -4.48
C GLY A 325 -4.71 7.01 -6.01
N GLN A 326 -5.44 6.08 -6.62
CA GLN A 326 -5.55 6.01 -8.09
C GLN A 326 -6.29 7.23 -8.65
N LEU A 327 -5.89 7.68 -9.85
CA LEU A 327 -6.56 8.76 -10.57
C LEU A 327 -7.44 8.18 -11.67
N VAL A 328 -8.76 8.31 -11.50
CA VAL A 328 -9.75 7.81 -12.45
C VAL A 328 -10.13 8.93 -13.41
N LEU A 329 -9.86 8.75 -14.70
CA LEU A 329 -10.20 9.72 -15.74
C LEU A 329 -11.73 9.78 -15.92
N GLN A 330 -12.29 10.99 -15.81
CA GLN A 330 -13.72 11.26 -15.99
C GLN A 330 -14.02 11.82 -17.40
N THR A 331 -13.16 12.71 -17.93
CA THR A 331 -13.30 13.31 -19.27
C THR A 331 -11.97 13.88 -19.77
N GLY A 332 -11.87 14.22 -21.06
CA GLY A 332 -10.71 14.84 -21.72
C GLY A 332 -10.07 14.00 -22.82
N SER A 333 -10.29 12.68 -22.78
CA SER A 333 -9.96 11.76 -23.87
C SER A 333 -11.09 10.76 -23.98
N ASP A 334 -11.91 10.87 -25.04
CA ASP A 334 -13.09 10.01 -25.22
C ASP A 334 -12.72 8.53 -25.20
N ARG A 335 -11.58 8.18 -25.81
CA ARG A 335 -11.05 6.81 -25.83
C ARG A 335 -10.67 6.32 -24.43
N LEU A 336 -9.86 7.08 -23.68
CA LEU A 336 -9.39 6.63 -22.37
C LEU A 336 -10.51 6.64 -21.33
N ALA A 337 -11.41 7.62 -21.38
CA ALA A 337 -12.57 7.70 -20.49
C ALA A 337 -13.55 6.55 -20.75
N ALA A 338 -13.81 6.20 -22.02
CA ALA A 338 -14.67 5.06 -22.38
C ALA A 338 -14.09 3.71 -21.90
N LEU A 339 -12.76 3.62 -21.77
CA LEU A 339 -12.07 2.44 -21.21
C LEU A 339 -12.01 2.45 -19.67
N GLY A 340 -12.55 3.47 -19.01
CA GLY A 340 -12.48 3.61 -17.55
C GLY A 340 -11.05 3.75 -17.02
N ALA A 341 -10.20 4.49 -17.76
CA ALA A 341 -8.79 4.61 -17.45
C ALA A 341 -8.56 5.01 -15.99
N THR A 342 -7.83 4.15 -15.28
CA THR A 342 -7.50 4.30 -13.86
C THR A 342 -6.00 4.25 -13.72
N PHE A 343 -5.41 5.40 -13.43
CA PHE A 343 -3.98 5.57 -13.37
C PHE A 343 -3.46 5.26 -11.97
N GLN A 344 -2.40 4.46 -11.91
CA GLN A 344 -1.75 4.05 -10.68
C GLN A 344 -0.52 4.90 -10.44
N LEU A 345 -0.33 5.39 -9.22
CA LEU A 345 0.88 6.10 -8.81
C LEU A 345 2.06 5.13 -8.81
N TRP A 346 3.07 5.45 -9.61
CA TRP A 346 4.37 4.80 -9.62
C TRP A 346 5.39 5.75 -8.99
N GLN A 347 6.09 5.25 -7.97
CA GLN A 347 7.17 5.96 -7.32
C GLN A 347 8.45 5.17 -7.63
N PRO A 348 9.37 5.70 -8.45
CA PRO A 348 10.64 5.02 -8.66
C PRO A 348 11.31 4.87 -7.29
N SER A 349 11.82 3.67 -7.04
CA SER A 349 12.45 3.33 -5.76
C SER A 349 13.73 4.13 -5.48
N GLY A 350 14.28 4.79 -6.52
CA GLY A 350 15.57 5.48 -6.45
C GLY A 350 16.76 4.53 -6.33
N LEU A 351 16.53 3.22 -6.40
CA LEU A 351 17.57 2.20 -6.32
C LEU A 351 18.19 1.96 -7.69
N SER A 352 19.50 1.95 -7.75
CA SER A 352 20.27 1.55 -8.95
C SER A 352 20.68 0.08 -8.89
N GLY A 353 20.96 -0.53 -10.04
CA GLY A 353 21.65 -1.83 -10.11
C GLY A 353 20.80 -3.07 -9.79
N GLY A 354 19.48 -2.95 -9.80
CA GLY A 354 18.59 -4.11 -9.67
C GLY A 354 18.66 -5.04 -10.89
N GLN A 355 18.27 -6.29 -10.71
CA GLN A 355 18.32 -7.32 -11.75
C GLN A 355 17.00 -8.11 -11.83
N PRO A 356 16.64 -8.67 -13.00
CA PRO A 356 15.49 -9.57 -13.09
C PRO A 356 15.76 -10.85 -12.29
N LEU A 357 14.84 -11.22 -11.39
CA LEU A 357 14.97 -12.44 -10.60
C LEU A 357 14.57 -13.67 -11.46
N PRO A 358 15.48 -14.64 -11.71
CA PRO A 358 15.20 -15.81 -12.53
C PRO A 358 13.95 -16.57 -12.04
N GLY A 359 13.04 -16.89 -12.96
CA GLY A 359 11.79 -17.61 -12.65
C GLY A 359 10.62 -16.73 -12.17
N SER A 360 10.82 -15.41 -12.01
CA SER A 360 9.75 -14.49 -11.59
C SER A 360 8.93 -13.93 -12.76
N VAL A 361 9.47 -14.00 -13.97
CA VAL A 361 8.74 -13.60 -15.18
C VAL A 361 7.71 -14.67 -15.51
N LYS A 362 6.45 -14.45 -15.12
CA LYS A 362 5.33 -15.19 -15.70
C LYS A 362 5.40 -14.96 -17.21
N PRO A 363 5.54 -16.01 -18.04
CA PRO A 363 5.64 -15.83 -19.48
C PRO A 363 4.49 -14.94 -19.95
N ALA A 364 4.81 -13.83 -20.63
CA ALA A 364 3.79 -13.01 -21.26
C ALA A 364 2.90 -13.96 -22.07
N PRO A 365 1.56 -13.89 -21.95
CA PRO A 365 0.68 -14.74 -22.71
C PRO A 365 1.03 -14.55 -24.18
N GLN A 366 1.69 -15.55 -24.78
CA GLN A 366 2.09 -15.47 -26.18
C GLN A 366 0.82 -15.18 -26.97
N PRO A 367 0.83 -14.17 -27.85
CA PRO A 367 -0.32 -13.90 -28.70
C PRO A 367 -0.61 -15.21 -29.42
N ARG A 368 -1.77 -15.83 -29.11
CA ARG A 368 -2.19 -17.03 -29.79
C ARG A 368 -2.27 -16.65 -31.26
N SER A 369 -1.29 -17.08 -32.04
CA SER A 369 -1.34 -17.02 -33.48
C SER A 369 -2.65 -17.68 -33.87
N MET A 370 -3.64 -16.87 -34.26
CA MET A 370 -4.87 -17.37 -34.84
C MET A 370 -4.46 -17.90 -36.21
N THR A 371 -3.94 -19.12 -36.24
CA THR A 371 -3.83 -19.91 -37.46
C THR A 371 -5.26 -20.23 -37.84
N ARG A 372 -5.85 -19.32 -38.61
CA ARG A 372 -7.16 -19.44 -39.22
C ARG A 372 -7.18 -20.78 -39.97
N PRO A 373 -8.00 -21.77 -39.57
CA PRO A 373 -8.15 -22.97 -40.37
C PRO A 373 -8.68 -22.53 -41.74
N ALA A 374 -7.99 -22.95 -42.79
CA ALA A 374 -8.40 -22.73 -44.17
C ALA A 374 -9.82 -23.27 -44.35
N SER A 375 -10.78 -22.39 -44.64
CA SER A 375 -12.15 -22.79 -44.91
C SER A 375 -12.23 -23.37 -46.31
N VAL A 376 -12.68 -24.63 -46.36
CA VAL A 376 -13.20 -25.30 -47.55
C VAL A 376 -14.40 -24.50 -48.09
N ALA A 377 -14.49 -24.47 -49.42
CA ALA A 377 -15.42 -23.72 -50.22
C ALA A 377 -16.88 -24.24 -50.18
N ASP A 378 -17.75 -23.33 -50.61
CA ASP A 378 -19.03 -23.52 -51.32
C ASP A 378 -20.23 -24.16 -50.62
N THR A 379 -21.28 -23.34 -50.39
CA THR A 379 -22.68 -23.66 -50.76
C THR A 379 -23.52 -22.36 -50.76
N PRO A 380 -24.41 -22.13 -51.75
CA PRO A 380 -25.14 -20.87 -51.92
C PRO A 380 -26.41 -20.76 -51.07
N SER A 381 -26.76 -19.50 -50.84
CA SER A 381 -28.00 -18.96 -50.27
C SER A 381 -29.28 -19.49 -50.96
N PRO A 382 -30.41 -19.49 -50.24
CA PRO A 382 -31.48 -18.61 -50.72
C PRO A 382 -32.27 -17.87 -49.64
N ALA A 383 -32.70 -16.68 -50.08
CA ALA A 383 -34.02 -16.07 -49.93
C ALA A 383 -34.52 -15.59 -48.54
N GLN A 384 -34.97 -14.35 -48.61
CA GLN A 384 -35.68 -13.54 -47.64
C GLN A 384 -37.03 -14.16 -47.24
N GLU A 385 -37.42 -14.00 -45.97
CA GLU A 385 -38.83 -13.76 -45.65
C GLU A 385 -38.99 -12.94 -44.37
N THR A 386 -39.51 -11.73 -44.56
CA THR A 386 -40.08 -10.82 -43.56
C THR A 386 -41.33 -11.42 -42.92
N LEU A 387 -41.48 -11.39 -41.60
CA LEU A 387 -42.78 -11.04 -40.99
C LEU A 387 -42.67 -10.61 -39.51
N GLN A 388 -43.36 -9.50 -39.25
CA GLN A 388 -43.65 -8.89 -37.95
C GLN A 388 -44.59 -9.78 -37.09
N LYS A 389 -44.47 -9.74 -35.74
CA LYS A 389 -45.54 -9.31 -34.78
C LYS A 389 -45.21 -9.63 -33.30
N PRO A 390 -45.95 -9.06 -32.33
CA PRO A 390 -45.41 -8.63 -31.04
C PRO A 390 -46.00 -9.35 -29.81
N LEU A 391 -45.38 -9.04 -28.66
CA LEU A 391 -45.95 -8.82 -27.31
C LEU A 391 -46.89 -9.90 -26.70
N GLN A 392 -46.43 -10.52 -25.60
CA GLN A 392 -47.24 -10.99 -24.44
C GLN A 392 -46.26 -11.29 -23.29
N LYS A 393 -46.14 -10.47 -22.22
CA LYS A 393 -46.99 -10.37 -21.01
C LYS A 393 -47.43 -11.73 -20.45
N SER A 394 -46.86 -12.17 -19.32
CA SER A 394 -47.60 -12.96 -18.32
C SER A 394 -46.80 -13.24 -17.03
N LEU A 395 -47.31 -12.69 -15.91
CA LEU A 395 -47.44 -13.23 -14.55
C LEU A 395 -46.21 -13.88 -13.87
N GLN A 396 -45.65 -13.26 -12.81
CA GLN A 396 -46.15 -13.31 -11.42
C GLN A 396 -46.56 -14.71 -10.94
N LYS A 397 -45.75 -15.27 -10.02
CA LYS A 397 -46.21 -16.24 -9.03
C LYS A 397 -45.53 -15.94 -7.68
N PRO A 398 -46.30 -15.71 -6.60
CA PRO A 398 -45.79 -15.61 -5.24
C PRO A 398 -45.94 -16.97 -4.53
N LEU A 399 -44.96 -17.36 -3.71
CA LEU A 399 -45.14 -18.04 -2.42
C LEU A 399 -43.78 -18.49 -1.90
N SER A 400 -43.41 -18.07 -0.70
CA SER A 400 -43.49 -18.94 0.48
C SER A 400 -42.64 -18.35 1.61
N THR A 401 -43.33 -17.85 2.61
CA THR A 401 -42.83 -17.60 3.96
C THR A 401 -42.61 -18.94 4.67
N GLN A 402 -41.39 -19.19 5.15
CA GLN A 402 -41.14 -20.07 6.29
C GLN A 402 -40.02 -19.52 7.18
N PRO A 403 -40.09 -19.72 8.51
CA PRO A 403 -39.28 -19.00 9.48
C PRO A 403 -38.07 -19.80 10.00
N ALA A 404 -37.15 -19.05 10.59
CA ALA A 404 -36.20 -19.42 11.65
C ALA A 404 -35.11 -20.47 11.34
N ALA A 405 -33.87 -19.98 11.16
CA ALA A 405 -32.70 -20.57 11.80
C ALA A 405 -31.56 -19.54 11.86
N SER A 406 -31.11 -19.29 13.09
CA SER A 406 -29.97 -18.45 13.46
C SER A 406 -28.70 -18.93 12.76
N THR A 407 -28.21 -18.14 11.80
CA THR A 407 -26.93 -18.35 11.12
C THR A 407 -25.99 -17.21 11.50
N SER A 408 -25.40 -17.32 12.69
CA SER A 408 -24.19 -16.57 13.05
C SER A 408 -22.99 -17.22 12.38
N SER A 409 -22.74 -16.91 11.10
CA SER A 409 -21.49 -17.26 10.40
C SER A 409 -21.19 -16.33 9.22
N LEU A 410 -21.41 -15.02 9.39
CA LEU A 410 -21.22 -14.02 8.32
C LEU A 410 -20.14 -13.00 8.67
N LEU A 411 -18.89 -13.44 8.81
CA LEU A 411 -17.68 -12.61 8.60
C LEU A 411 -16.43 -13.46 8.23
N THR A 412 -16.59 -14.72 7.82
CA THR A 412 -15.47 -15.52 7.30
C THR A 412 -15.27 -15.25 5.82
N ASP A 413 -14.07 -14.78 5.48
CA ASP A 413 -13.44 -14.87 4.17
C ASP A 413 -14.30 -14.39 3.01
N ALA A 414 -14.61 -13.09 3.01
CA ALA A 414 -14.78 -12.40 1.74
C ALA A 414 -13.45 -12.51 0.99
N VAL A 415 -13.38 -13.55 0.16
CA VAL A 415 -12.38 -13.87 -0.86
C VAL A 415 -11.70 -12.60 -1.36
N PHE A 416 -10.61 -12.22 -0.71
CA PHE A 416 -9.60 -11.37 -1.33
C PHE A 416 -9.00 -12.26 -2.40
N ASN A 417 -9.59 -12.24 -3.59
CA ASN A 417 -8.91 -12.77 -4.77
C ASN A 417 -7.61 -11.97 -4.86
N ASP A 418 -6.49 -12.62 -4.55
CA ASP A 418 -5.14 -12.12 -4.73
C ASP A 418 -4.97 -11.80 -6.21
N LEU A 419 -5.45 -10.63 -6.64
CA LEU A 419 -5.09 -10.09 -7.93
C LEU A 419 -3.57 -9.93 -7.88
N PRO A 420 -2.83 -10.62 -8.76
CA PRO A 420 -1.39 -10.55 -8.74
C PRO A 420 -0.99 -9.09 -8.90
N VAL A 421 -0.07 -8.63 -8.04
CA VAL A 421 0.52 -7.30 -8.18
C VAL A 421 1.14 -7.22 -9.56
N GLN A 422 0.53 -6.42 -10.42
CA GLN A 422 1.11 -6.11 -11.70
C GLN A 422 2.22 -5.09 -11.42
N ALA A 423 3.48 -5.56 -11.45
CA ALA A 423 4.62 -4.66 -11.55
C ALA A 423 4.35 -3.68 -12.70
N ALA A 424 4.75 -2.42 -12.52
CA ALA A 424 4.55 -1.44 -13.57
C ALA A 424 5.36 -1.92 -14.78
N ASP A 425 4.68 -2.42 -15.81
CA ASP A 425 5.31 -2.84 -17.05
C ASP A 425 5.61 -1.62 -17.91
N ILE A 426 6.37 -0.69 -17.32
CA ILE A 426 6.71 0.57 -17.95
C ILE A 426 7.69 0.29 -19.07
N ASP A 427 7.33 0.81 -20.23
CA ASP A 427 8.15 0.83 -21.42
C ASP A 427 9.32 1.80 -21.22
N ASP A 428 10.55 1.32 -21.38
CA ASP A 428 11.76 2.11 -21.14
C ASP A 428 11.82 3.36 -22.03
N GLU A 429 11.23 3.34 -23.24
CA GLU A 429 11.15 4.51 -24.11
C GLU A 429 10.25 5.58 -23.50
N LEU A 430 9.05 5.21 -23.04
CA LEU A 430 8.13 6.14 -22.37
C LEU A 430 8.74 6.69 -21.08
N LEU A 431 9.49 5.86 -20.35
CA LEU A 431 10.16 6.28 -19.13
C LEU A 431 11.29 7.27 -19.39
N ASN A 432 12.08 7.04 -20.43
CA ASN A 432 13.16 7.95 -20.80
C ASN A 432 12.60 9.31 -21.24
N GLU A 433 11.53 9.34 -22.05
CA GLU A 433 10.89 10.60 -22.47
C GLU A 433 10.37 11.41 -21.28
N ILE A 434 9.74 10.76 -20.28
CA ILE A 434 9.17 11.48 -19.13
C ILE A 434 10.20 11.91 -18.07
N ILE A 435 11.39 11.29 -18.05
CA ILE A 435 12.47 11.63 -17.12
C ILE A 435 13.42 12.68 -17.71
N VAL A 436 13.78 12.57 -18.99
CA VAL A 436 14.85 13.39 -19.60
C VAL A 436 14.45 14.86 -19.76
N ASP A 437 13.18 15.16 -20.00
CA ASP A 437 12.71 16.54 -20.22
C ASP A 437 12.88 17.46 -19.01
N ASP A 438 13.01 16.91 -17.79
CA ASP A 438 13.24 17.69 -16.58
C ASP A 438 14.61 18.37 -16.51
N ALA A 439 15.62 17.83 -17.21
CA ALA A 439 16.99 18.33 -17.11
C ALA A 439 17.24 19.60 -17.94
N ASN A 440 16.32 19.94 -18.85
CA ASN A 440 16.53 20.98 -19.86
C ASN A 440 15.76 22.28 -19.59
N HIS A 441 15.06 22.40 -18.46
CA HIS A 441 14.26 23.58 -18.06
C HIS A 441 14.60 23.97 -16.61
#